data_AF-A0A8R1HS93-F1
#
_entry.id   AF-A0A8R1HS93-F1
#
_cell.length_a   1.000
_cell.length_b   1.000
_cell.length_c   1.000
_cell.angle_alpha   90.00
_cell.angle_beta   90.00
_cell.angle_gamma   90.00
#
_symmetry.space_group_name_H-M   'P 1'
#
loop_
_entity.id
_entity.type
_entity.pdbx_description
1 polymer ?
#
loop_
_entity_poly.entity_id
_entity_poly.type
_entity_poly.pdbx_seq_one_letter_code
_entity_poly.pdbx_strand_id
1 'polypeptide(L)'
;MAIRVCVSSGFFHSHSPTHSVVLQCAKEGYKSTGVELNSILVAYSKYRSIKDGLGKEARFMRKNIFKTDLNPYQTAVIFGAESLMGDLVPKLSEMRQDTNLLACRFPLPDNDAWKLENQIGEGIDAVWVYRRT
;
A
#
# COMPACT_ATOMS: atom_id res chain seq x y z
N MET A 1 -12.46 0.76 5.20
CA MET A 1 -11.18 1.46 5.00
C MET A 1 -10.13 0.40 4.72
N ALA A 2 -9.62 0.36 3.50
CA ALA A 2 -8.81 -0.73 2.98
C ALA A 2 -7.38 -0.24 2.77
N ILE A 3 -6.52 -0.39 3.78
CA ILE A 3 -5.13 0.07 3.66
C ILE A 3 -4.28 -1.07 3.12
N ARG A 4 -4.17 -1.15 1.79
CA ARG A 4 -3.49 -2.23 1.10
C ARG A 4 -2.05 -1.88 0.77
N VAL A 5 -1.14 -2.29 1.65
CA VAL A 5 0.30 -2.17 1.46
C VAL A 5 0.74 -3.11 0.31
N CYS A 6 0.95 -2.65 -0.92
CA CYS A 6 1.84 -3.40 -1.83
C CYS A 6 3.27 -3.04 -1.44
N VAL A 7 4.08 -4.08 -1.24
CA VAL A 7 5.48 -3.97 -0.91
C VAL A 7 6.29 -4.63 -1.99
N SER A 8 6.57 -3.88 -3.06
CA SER A 8 7.49 -4.31 -4.09
C SER A 8 8.87 -3.72 -3.86
N SER A 9 9.91 -4.44 -4.29
CA SER A 9 11.27 -3.92 -4.49
C SER A 9 11.41 -3.13 -5.81
N GLY A 10 10.30 -2.68 -6.41
CA GLY A 10 10.24 -1.97 -7.70
C GLY A 10 9.08 -0.98 -7.77
N PHE A 11 9.23 0.06 -8.59
CA PHE A 11 8.26 1.15 -8.76
C PHE A 11 7.14 0.72 -9.70
N PHE A 12 5.88 0.85 -9.27
CA PHE A 12 4.71 0.32 -9.98
C PHE A 12 3.87 1.44 -10.59
N HIS A 13 3.48 1.32 -11.86
CA HIS A 13 2.59 2.26 -12.56
C HIS A 13 1.31 1.50 -12.99
N SER A 14 0.16 1.63 -12.31
CA SER A 14 -1.11 1.16 -12.90
C SER A 14 -2.39 1.83 -12.38
N HIS A 15 -3.35 1.98 -13.29
CA HIS A 15 -4.68 2.56 -13.15
C HIS A 15 -5.75 1.49 -12.82
N SER A 16 -5.65 0.77 -11.71
CA SER A 16 -6.63 -0.29 -11.40
C SER A 16 -7.13 -0.27 -9.95
N PRO A 17 -8.41 -0.63 -9.72
CA PRO A 17 -9.05 -0.54 -8.42
C PRO A 17 -8.30 -1.40 -7.40
N THR A 18 -8.11 -0.80 -6.23
CA THR A 18 -7.34 -1.18 -5.04
C THR A 18 -7.03 -2.67 -4.74
N HIS A 19 -7.82 -3.63 -5.20
CA HIS A 19 -7.58 -5.08 -4.99
C HIS A 19 -6.57 -5.64 -6.00
N SER A 20 -6.38 -4.95 -7.11
CA SER A 20 -5.44 -5.30 -8.17
C SER A 20 -4.00 -5.12 -7.76
N VAL A 21 -3.63 -4.10 -6.96
CA VAL A 21 -2.21 -3.72 -6.78
C VAL A 21 -1.38 -4.87 -6.21
N VAL A 22 -1.85 -5.52 -5.13
CA VAL A 22 -1.13 -6.66 -4.52
C VAL A 22 -0.99 -7.83 -5.52
N LEU A 23 -2.07 -8.19 -6.20
CA LEU A 23 -2.05 -9.26 -7.19
C LEU A 23 -1.21 -8.90 -8.40
N GLN A 24 -1.20 -7.64 -8.81
CA GLN A 24 -0.45 -7.15 -9.95
C GLN A 24 1.07 -7.14 -9.63
N CYS A 25 1.45 -6.65 -8.44
CA CYS A 25 2.82 -6.80 -7.93
C CYS A 25 3.26 -8.28 -7.94
N ALA A 26 2.37 -9.18 -7.52
CA ALA A 26 2.65 -10.62 -7.53
C ALA A 26 2.75 -11.21 -8.94
N LYS A 27 1.97 -10.72 -9.91
CA LYS A 27 2.11 -11.11 -11.33
C LYS A 27 3.46 -10.71 -11.91
N GLU A 28 4.03 -9.62 -11.43
CA GLU A 28 5.38 -9.18 -11.80
C GLU A 28 6.49 -9.90 -11.02
N GLY A 29 6.14 -10.85 -10.15
CA GLY A 29 7.10 -11.65 -9.37
C GLY A 29 7.54 -11.00 -8.06
N TYR A 30 6.91 -9.91 -7.64
CA TYR A 30 7.18 -9.29 -6.34
C TYR A 30 6.32 -9.92 -5.24
N LYS A 31 6.96 -10.20 -4.09
CA LYS A 31 6.23 -10.61 -2.87
C LYS A 31 5.43 -9.45 -2.33
N SER A 32 4.12 -9.58 -2.28
CA SER A 32 3.22 -8.50 -1.88
C SER A 32 2.26 -8.95 -0.77
N THR A 33 1.93 -8.04 0.16
CA THR A 33 1.09 -8.37 1.33
C THR A 33 -0.06 -7.38 1.52
N GLY A 34 -1.26 -7.77 1.12
CA GLY A 34 -2.46 -6.98 1.38
C GLY A 34 -2.93 -7.07 2.84
N VAL A 35 -3.00 -5.92 3.51
CA VAL A 35 -3.59 -5.79 4.85
C VAL A 35 -5.00 -5.20 4.74
N GLU A 36 -5.96 -5.76 5.45
CA GLU A 36 -7.35 -5.31 5.40
C GLU A 36 -8.08 -5.64 6.72
N LEU A 37 -9.05 -4.82 7.13
CA LEU A 37 -9.86 -5.06 8.33
C LEU A 37 -11.08 -5.94 8.04
N ASN A 38 -11.66 -5.80 6.85
CA ASN A 38 -12.83 -6.55 6.42
C ASN A 38 -12.49 -8.01 6.05
N SER A 39 -13.04 -8.97 6.80
CA SER A 39 -12.81 -10.41 6.60
C SER A 39 -13.31 -10.93 5.25
N ILE A 40 -14.45 -10.43 4.76
CA ILE A 40 -15.04 -10.84 3.48
C ILE A 40 -14.10 -10.44 2.33
N LEU A 41 -13.56 -9.21 2.39
CA LEU A 41 -12.60 -8.74 1.39
C LEU A 41 -11.28 -9.51 1.43
N VAL A 42 -10.80 -9.88 2.61
CA VAL A 42 -9.60 -10.74 2.76
C VAL A 42 -9.86 -12.11 2.14
N ALA A 43 -10.99 -12.75 2.46
CA ALA A 43 -11.35 -14.06 1.92
C ALA A 43 -11.48 -14.02 0.39
N TYR A 44 -12.15 -13.00 -0.14
CA TYR A 44 -12.25 -12.76 -1.58
C TYR A 44 -10.87 -12.59 -2.23
N SER A 45 -9.98 -11.80 -1.64
CA SER A 45 -8.64 -11.55 -2.17
C SER A 45 -7.77 -12.82 -2.17
N LYS A 46 -7.87 -13.64 -1.11
CA LYS A 46 -7.23 -14.96 -1.06
C LYS A 46 -7.74 -15.89 -2.15
N TYR A 47 -9.07 -16.00 -2.30
CA TYR A 47 -9.68 -16.81 -3.35
C TYR A 47 -9.19 -16.38 -4.74
N ARG A 48 -9.17 -15.07 -5.02
CA ARG A 48 -8.64 -14.53 -6.28
C ARG A 48 -7.15 -14.86 -6.48
N SER A 49 -6.33 -14.72 -5.44
CA SER A 49 -4.89 -15.05 -5.54
C SER A 49 -4.65 -16.52 -5.86
N ILE A 50 -5.46 -17.43 -5.31
CA ILE A 50 -5.34 -18.87 -5.57
C ILE A 50 -5.83 -19.17 -6.99
N LYS A 51 -6.97 -18.60 -7.39
CA LYS A 51 -7.52 -18.75 -8.74
C LYS A 51 -6.54 -18.30 -9.83
N ASP A 52 -5.80 -17.22 -9.58
CA ASP A 52 -4.82 -16.66 -10.51
C ASP A 52 -3.43 -17.31 -10.36
N GLY A 53 -3.24 -18.31 -9.49
CA GLY A 53 -1.97 -19.02 -9.28
C GLY A 53 -0.90 -18.24 -8.49
N LEU A 54 -1.27 -17.10 -7.90
CA LEU A 54 -0.37 -16.13 -7.25
C LEU A 54 -0.26 -16.31 -5.73
N GLY A 55 -0.86 -17.35 -5.14
CA GLY A 55 -0.92 -17.52 -3.68
C GLY A 55 0.44 -17.64 -2.98
N LYS A 56 1.53 -17.90 -3.72
CA LYS A 56 2.90 -17.90 -3.18
C LYS A 56 3.46 -16.49 -3.01
N GLU A 57 3.19 -15.61 -3.97
CA GLU A 57 3.73 -14.25 -4.04
C GLU A 57 2.79 -13.21 -3.39
N ALA A 58 1.48 -13.39 -3.52
CA ALA A 58 0.47 -12.52 -2.92
C ALA A 58 -0.08 -13.10 -1.62
N ARG A 59 0.13 -12.38 -0.51
CA ARG A 59 -0.43 -12.72 0.80
C ARG A 59 -1.50 -11.72 1.20
N PHE A 60 -2.52 -12.18 1.91
CA PHE A 60 -3.59 -11.32 2.44
C PHE A 60 -3.85 -11.62 3.90
N MET A 61 -3.87 -10.57 4.73
CA MET A 61 -4.01 -10.67 6.18
C MET A 61 -5.14 -9.77 6.67
N ARG A 62 -5.97 -10.33 7.55
CA ARG A 62 -6.95 -9.53 8.28
C ARG A 62 -6.27 -8.88 9.48
N LYS A 63 -5.82 -7.63 9.34
CA LYS A 63 -5.10 -6.93 10.40
C LYS A 63 -5.32 -5.43 10.30
N ASN A 64 -5.21 -4.76 11.43
CA ASN A 64 -5.13 -3.30 11.46
C ASN A 64 -3.70 -2.87 11.06
N ILE A 65 -3.56 -1.90 10.15
CA ILE A 65 -2.24 -1.39 9.77
C ILE A 65 -1.47 -0.87 10.99
N PHE A 66 -2.12 -0.19 11.94
CA PHE A 66 -1.46 0.38 13.11
C PHE A 66 -0.80 -0.70 13.99
N LYS A 67 -1.24 -1.95 13.86
CA LYS A 67 -0.69 -3.12 14.57
C LYS A 67 0.19 -4.01 13.68
N THR A 68 0.37 -3.66 12.41
CA THR A 68 1.20 -4.40 11.46
C THR A 68 2.61 -3.84 11.48
N ASP A 69 3.63 -4.69 11.51
CA ASP A 69 5.02 -4.26 11.37
C ASP A 69 5.28 -3.86 9.91
N LEU A 70 5.71 -2.62 9.70
CA LEU A 70 6.03 -2.06 8.39
C LEU A 70 7.54 -2.04 8.09
N ASN A 71 8.41 -2.38 9.05
CA ASN A 71 9.85 -2.37 8.86
C ASN A 71 10.38 -3.27 7.72
N PRO A 72 9.86 -4.49 7.48
CA PRO A 72 10.43 -5.39 6.47
C PRO A 72 10.13 -4.95 5.03
N TYR A 73 9.46 -3.81 4.84
CA TYR A 73 8.85 -3.44 3.58
C TYR A 73 9.52 -2.23 2.92
N GLN A 74 9.88 -2.37 1.63
CA GLN A 74 10.58 -1.33 0.88
C GLN A 74 9.65 -0.29 0.24
N THR A 75 8.43 -0.70 -0.10
CA THR A 75 7.40 0.17 -0.69
C THR A 75 6.11 -0.03 0.07
N ALA A 76 5.32 1.03 0.23
CA ALA A 76 3.97 0.93 0.74
C ALA A 76 3.01 1.66 -0.20
N VAL A 77 1.81 1.11 -0.36
CA VAL A 77 0.71 1.77 -1.04
C VAL A 77 -0.41 1.94 -0.02
N ILE A 78 -0.98 3.13 0.09
CA ILE A 78 -2.05 3.42 1.04
C ILE A 78 -3.24 4.03 0.31
N PHE A 79 -4.43 3.50 0.65
CA PHE A 79 -5.71 4.05 0.25
C PHE A 79 -6.42 4.51 1.52
N GLY A 80 -6.16 5.76 1.87
CA GLY A 80 -6.66 6.38 3.09
C GLY A 80 -7.97 7.14 2.90
N ALA A 81 -8.48 7.64 4.02
CA ALA A 81 -9.39 8.78 4.05
C ALA A 81 -8.63 9.97 4.65
N GLU A 82 -9.01 11.19 4.32
CA GLU A 82 -8.35 12.42 4.80
C GLU A 82 -8.11 12.43 6.32
N SER A 83 -9.13 12.07 7.10
CA SER A 83 -9.06 12.00 8.57
C SER A 83 -8.04 10.99 9.12
N LEU A 84 -7.63 10.01 8.31
CA LEU A 84 -6.68 8.98 8.70
C LEU A 84 -5.23 9.36 8.39
N MET A 85 -5.00 10.24 7.41
CA MET A 85 -3.66 10.51 6.89
C MET A 85 -2.72 11.04 7.98
N GLY A 86 -3.23 11.85 8.91
CA GLY A 86 -2.48 12.32 10.08
C GLY A 86 -2.02 11.19 11.00
N ASP A 87 -2.92 10.27 11.34
CA ASP A 87 -2.60 9.12 12.20
C ASP A 87 -1.62 8.16 11.52
N LEU A 88 -1.62 8.09 10.18
CA LEU A 88 -0.71 7.23 9.43
C LEU A 88 0.73 7.71 9.41
N VAL A 89 1.00 9.02 9.47
CA VAL A 89 2.37 9.57 9.47
C VAL A 89 3.28 8.88 10.50
N PRO A 90 2.94 8.85 11.81
CA PRO A 90 3.79 8.20 12.81
C PRO A 90 3.83 6.68 12.66
N LYS A 91 2.86 6.07 11.97
CA LYS A 91 2.90 4.63 11.70
C LYS A 91 3.85 4.30 10.55
N LEU A 92 3.82 5.11 9.50
CA LEU A 92 4.65 4.93 8.31
C LEU A 92 6.12 5.22 8.62
N SER A 93 6.41 6.05 9.62
CA SER A 93 7.78 6.24 10.14
C SER A 93 8.40 4.98 10.79
N GLU A 94 7.71 3.84 10.86
CA GLU A 94 8.31 2.53 11.22
C GLU A 94 9.08 1.86 10.07
N MET A 95 8.76 2.21 8.81
CA MET A 95 9.46 1.70 7.62
C MET A 95 10.99 1.99 7.66
N ARG A 96 11.76 1.56 6.67
CA ARG A 96 13.19 1.89 6.62
C ARG A 96 13.42 3.24 5.96
N GLN A 97 14.60 3.83 6.15
CA GLN A 97 15.01 4.92 5.26
C GLN A 97 15.02 4.44 3.80
N ASP A 98 14.89 5.37 2.86
CA ASP A 98 14.88 5.06 1.43
C ASP A 98 13.71 4.19 0.95
N THR A 99 12.63 4.09 1.73
CA THR A 99 11.39 3.43 1.30
C THR A 99 10.50 4.35 0.49
N ASN A 100 9.73 3.77 -0.44
CA ASN A 100 8.76 4.49 -1.24
C ASN A 100 7.37 4.37 -0.61
N LEU A 101 6.58 5.45 -0.66
CA LEU A 101 5.19 5.45 -0.25
C LEU A 101 4.34 6.05 -1.36
N LEU A 102 3.32 5.32 -1.78
CA LEU A 102 2.30 5.80 -2.70
C LEU A 102 1.02 6.04 -1.91
N ALA A 103 0.65 7.29 -1.72
CA ALA A 103 -0.62 7.68 -1.12
C ALA A 103 -1.64 8.00 -2.21
N CYS A 104 -2.70 7.22 -2.28
CA CYS A 104 -3.75 7.42 -3.26
C CYS A 104 -4.86 8.31 -2.68
N ARG A 105 -5.43 9.16 -3.54
CA ARG A 105 -6.56 10.08 -3.32
C ARG A 105 -6.31 11.23 -2.36
N PHE A 106 -5.59 11.02 -1.27
CA PHE A 106 -5.28 12.04 -0.28
C PHE A 106 -3.77 12.11 -0.04
N PRO A 107 -3.17 13.31 0.05
CA PRO A 107 -1.78 13.47 0.45
C PRO A 107 -1.59 13.23 1.95
N LEU A 108 -0.36 12.93 2.37
CA LEU A 108 0.02 13.03 3.77
C LEU A 108 0.07 14.51 4.18
N PRO A 109 -0.27 14.85 5.44
CA PRO A 109 -0.01 16.19 5.95
C PRO A 109 1.49 16.46 6.00
N ASP A 110 1.87 17.74 6.03
CA ASP A 110 3.27 18.16 6.11
C ASP A 110 3.98 17.50 7.30
N ASN A 111 5.12 16.87 7.02
CA ASN A 111 5.90 16.15 8.02
C ASN A 111 7.38 16.05 7.58
N ASP A 112 8.27 15.85 8.55
CA ASP A 112 9.72 15.77 8.31
C ASP A 112 10.21 14.37 7.88
N ALA A 113 9.33 13.37 7.90
CA ALA A 113 9.70 11.96 7.66
C ALA A 113 9.53 11.52 6.19
N TRP A 114 8.65 12.20 5.44
CA TRP A 114 8.26 11.83 4.09
C TRP A 114 8.37 13.01 3.14
N LYS A 115 9.32 12.94 2.22
CA LYS A 115 9.52 13.94 1.17
C LYS A 115 8.66 13.60 -0.04
N LEU A 116 7.83 14.53 -0.48
CA LEU A 116 7.08 14.37 -1.74
C LEU A 116 8.06 14.42 -2.93
N GLU A 117 8.08 13.37 -3.74
CA GLU A 117 8.90 13.30 -4.96
C GLU A 117 8.10 13.57 -6.22
N ASN A 118 6.88 13.04 -6.30
CA ASN A 118 6.07 13.16 -7.49
C ASN A 118 4.57 13.10 -7.18
N GLN A 119 3.76 13.62 -8.10
CA GLN A 119 2.30 13.47 -8.09
C GLN A 119 1.87 12.97 -9.47
N ILE A 120 1.08 11.90 -9.49
CA ILE A 120 0.55 11.29 -10.70
C ILE A 120 -0.97 11.47 -10.69
N GLY A 121 -1.52 12.10 -11.73
CA GLY A 121 -2.96 12.33 -11.87
C GLY A 121 -3.50 13.49 -11.03
N GLU A 122 -4.80 13.74 -11.17
CA GLU A 122 -5.52 14.85 -10.55
C GLU A 122 -6.84 14.38 -9.91
N GLY A 123 -7.27 15.05 -8.84
CA GLY A 123 -8.55 14.78 -8.18
C GLY A 123 -8.63 13.41 -7.50
N ILE A 124 -9.69 12.65 -7.79
CA ILE A 124 -9.98 11.36 -7.13
C ILE A 124 -8.95 10.28 -7.48
N ASP A 125 -8.32 10.41 -8.65
CA ASP A 125 -7.31 9.49 -9.16
C ASP A 125 -5.87 9.97 -8.89
N ALA A 126 -5.70 11.03 -8.08
CA ALA A 126 -4.38 11.52 -7.70
C ALA A 126 -3.62 10.49 -6.84
N VAL A 127 -2.34 10.29 -7.16
CA VAL A 127 -1.41 9.45 -6.42
C VAL A 127 -0.18 10.28 -6.08
N TRP A 128 0.12 10.37 -4.79
CA TRP A 128 1.24 11.11 -4.25
C TRP A 128 2.37 10.13 -3.92
N VAL A 129 3.53 10.36 -4.51
CA VAL A 129 4.72 9.52 -4.34
C VAL A 129 5.65 10.22 -3.37
N TYR A 130 5.89 9.58 -2.23
CA TYR A 130 6.82 10.04 -1.22
C TYR A 130 8.01 9.11 -1.10
N ARG A 131 9.14 9.70 -0.72
CA ARG A 131 10.36 9.00 -0.34
C ARG A 131 10.65 9.27 1.12
N ARG A 132 11.02 8.21 1.83
CA ARG A 132 11.41 8.34 3.22
C ARG A 132 12.82 8.90 3.36
N THR A 133 12.93 9.99 4.13
CA THR A 133 14.19 10.64 4.53
C THR A 133 14.76 10.08 5.83
#